data_AF-A0A5C8PQ95-F1
#
_entry.id   AF-A0A5C8PQ95-F1
#
_cell.length_a   1.000
_cell.length_b   1.000
_cell.length_c   1.000
_cell.angle_alpha   90.00
_cell.angle_beta   90.00
_cell.angle_gamma   90.00
#
_symmetry.space_group_name_H-M   'P 1'
#
loop_
_entity.id
_entity.type
_entity.pdbx_description
1 polymer ?
#
loop_
_entity_poly.entity_id
_entity_poly.type
_entity_poly.pdbx_seq_one_letter_code
_entity_poly.pdbx_strand_id
1 'polypeptide(L)'
;MRTKTMPTTSVHTAPDQIRYESDLMSLINARSASNVLEYFAFSINLLDCRKFILGKMINLRWGRLHAARAFLALGIASGFATAGQASDTLSPALLQDAAQAFDDSALRVNDAQPADLVRWTGPIFLAIADGDGLHARAAEIEASVRTLASIARVPVSRVAADDPRRNFLVRPAATGGRAACRAAVASQAGRIASAEVEIYLGGRGSLTRCINHEVMHAFGFRSHAHAALSILSYKQSRQIDLSALDRVMIETLYDPRLRPGMKPAEAAPTACAVLAEKLGLGARDAGAQCGSRDDGGQLALFGRRARPN
;
A
#
# COMPACT_ATOMS: atom_id res chain seq x y z
N MET A 1 66.52 -36.45 11.53
CA MET A 1 65.07 -36.66 11.71
C MET A 1 64.48 -35.38 12.31
N ARG A 2 63.75 -34.59 11.52
CA ARG A 2 63.10 -33.34 11.96
C ARG A 2 61.61 -33.51 11.72
N THR A 3 60.84 -33.69 12.79
CA THR A 3 59.39 -33.77 12.75
C THR A 3 58.81 -32.37 12.56
N LYS A 4 58.09 -32.18 11.46
CA LYS A 4 57.43 -30.95 11.05
C LYS A 4 56.00 -30.98 11.59
N THR A 5 55.71 -30.24 12.65
CA THR A 5 54.37 -30.05 13.20
C THR A 5 53.59 -29.09 12.28
N MET A 6 52.44 -29.52 11.77
CA MET A 6 51.50 -28.66 11.04
C MET A 6 50.52 -27.97 12.00
N PRO A 7 50.08 -26.74 11.72
CA PRO A 7 49.08 -26.05 12.52
C PRO A 7 47.67 -26.54 12.18
N THR A 8 46.89 -26.82 13.22
CA THR A 8 45.46 -27.07 13.21
C THR A 8 44.69 -25.83 12.76
N THR A 9 43.97 -25.92 11.64
CA THR A 9 42.97 -24.97 11.19
C THR A 9 41.72 -25.09 12.04
N SER A 10 41.42 -24.06 12.85
CA SER A 10 40.14 -23.91 13.55
C SER A 10 39.05 -23.51 12.55
N VAL A 11 38.06 -24.37 12.35
CA VAL A 11 36.84 -24.05 11.61
C VAL A 11 36.00 -23.12 12.47
N HIS A 12 35.93 -21.84 12.09
CA HIS A 12 34.94 -20.90 12.63
C HIS A 12 33.59 -21.19 11.96
N THR A 13 32.71 -21.91 12.66
CA THR A 13 31.28 -21.95 12.37
C THR A 13 30.68 -20.57 12.68
N ALA A 14 30.15 -19.91 11.66
CA ALA A 14 29.34 -18.69 11.80
C ALA A 14 28.06 -18.99 12.60
N PRO A 15 27.61 -18.08 13.48
CA PRO A 15 26.36 -18.28 14.21
C PRO A 15 25.14 -18.10 13.30
N ASP A 16 24.24 -19.08 13.41
CA ASP A 16 22.87 -19.12 12.91
C ASP A 16 22.13 -17.80 13.18
N GLN A 17 21.66 -17.16 12.11
CA GLN A 17 20.84 -15.96 12.16
C GLN A 17 19.41 -16.28 11.71
N ILE A 18 18.74 -17.23 12.36
CA ILE A 18 17.29 -17.47 12.19
C ILE A 18 16.67 -17.93 13.52
N ARG A 19 16.11 -16.99 14.29
CA ARG A 19 14.95 -17.18 15.20
C ARG A 19 14.68 -15.87 15.94
N TYR A 20 13.74 -15.09 15.40
CA TYR A 20 13.02 -14.07 16.15
C TYR A 20 11.53 -14.22 15.82
N GLU A 21 10.94 -15.35 16.23
CA GLU A 21 9.49 -15.55 16.11
C GLU A 21 8.88 -16.59 17.07
N SER A 22 9.50 -16.84 18.24
CA SER A 22 8.94 -17.80 19.22
C SER A 22 8.50 -17.23 20.57
N ASP A 23 8.77 -15.95 20.89
CA ASP A 23 8.49 -15.42 22.24
C ASP A 23 7.20 -14.59 22.38
N LEU A 24 6.38 -14.47 21.33
CA LEU A 24 5.05 -13.84 21.42
C LEU A 24 3.87 -14.82 21.50
N MET A 25 4.10 -16.13 21.36
CA MET A 25 3.05 -17.17 21.40
C MET A 25 2.93 -17.90 22.76
N SER A 26 3.80 -17.62 23.73
CA SER A 26 3.80 -18.31 25.04
C SER A 26 2.94 -17.66 26.14
N LEU A 27 2.20 -16.57 25.85
CA LEU A 27 1.37 -15.87 26.85
C LEU A 27 -0.15 -15.99 26.63
N ILE A 28 -0.61 -16.84 25.71
CA ILE A 28 -2.05 -17.05 25.44
C ILE A 28 -2.55 -18.45 25.87
N ASN A 29 -1.66 -19.42 26.13
CA ASN A 29 -2.04 -20.79 26.52
C ASN A 29 -2.06 -21.01 28.04
N ALA A 30 -2.90 -20.26 28.76
CA ALA A 30 -3.16 -20.54 30.19
C ALA A 30 -4.54 -20.08 30.69
N ARG A 31 -5.59 -20.06 29.87
CA ARG A 31 -6.99 -19.86 30.32
C ARG A 31 -7.98 -20.51 29.35
N SER A 32 -8.03 -21.84 29.32
CA SER A 32 -9.17 -22.57 28.76
C SER A 32 -9.32 -23.90 29.49
N ALA A 33 -9.93 -23.84 30.66
CA ALA A 33 -10.53 -24.98 31.33
C ALA A 33 -11.46 -24.43 32.41
N SER A 34 -12.73 -24.19 32.07
CA SER A 34 -13.90 -24.36 32.95
C SER A 34 -15.16 -23.85 32.24
N ASN A 35 -16.22 -24.64 32.36
CA ASN A 35 -17.64 -24.35 32.10
C ASN A 35 -18.22 -24.87 30.77
N VAL A 36 -18.43 -26.19 30.81
CA VAL A 36 -19.53 -26.91 30.19
C VAL A 36 -20.78 -26.75 31.07
N LEU A 37 -21.96 -26.73 30.44
CA LEU A 37 -23.34 -26.67 30.99
C LEU A 37 -23.97 -25.27 31.09
N GLU A 38 -24.82 -24.91 30.13
CA GLU A 38 -26.28 -24.99 30.36
C GLU A 38 -27.07 -24.86 29.06
N TYR A 39 -27.91 -25.86 28.85
CA TYR A 39 -29.00 -25.94 27.89
C TYR A 39 -30.10 -24.93 28.25
N PHE A 40 -30.60 -24.15 27.29
CA PHE A 40 -32.04 -23.86 27.24
C PHE A 40 -32.52 -23.67 25.79
N ALA A 41 -33.59 -24.40 25.49
CA ALA A 41 -34.29 -24.46 24.23
C ALA A 41 -35.05 -23.16 23.92
N PHE A 42 -35.08 -22.77 22.65
CA PHE A 42 -36.20 -22.01 22.11
C PHE A 42 -36.43 -22.36 20.64
N SER A 43 -37.44 -23.21 20.42
CA SER A 43 -38.08 -23.40 19.12
C SER A 43 -39.42 -22.66 19.17
N ILE A 44 -39.62 -21.65 18.33
CA ILE A 44 -40.95 -21.25 17.87
C ILE A 44 -40.92 -21.10 16.34
N ASN A 45 -41.86 -21.84 15.75
CA ASN A 45 -42.27 -21.95 14.36
C ASN A 45 -42.80 -20.63 13.76
N LEU A 46 -42.48 -20.32 12.50
CA LEU A 46 -43.33 -20.42 11.29
C LEU A 46 -43.91 -19.08 10.83
N LEU A 47 -43.83 -18.88 9.51
CA LEU A 47 -44.76 -18.13 8.64
C LEU A 47 -44.87 -16.61 8.86
N ASP A 48 -44.50 -15.83 7.85
CA ASP A 48 -45.46 -15.12 6.97
C ASP A 48 -44.85 -13.82 6.40
N CYS A 49 -44.78 -13.71 5.07
CA CYS A 49 -44.77 -12.47 4.28
C CYS A 49 -44.47 -12.78 2.81
N ARG A 50 -45.47 -13.33 2.12
CA ARG A 50 -45.53 -13.36 0.66
C ARG A 50 -46.80 -12.61 0.25
N LYS A 51 -46.64 -11.63 -0.64
CA LYS A 51 -47.66 -10.93 -1.47
C LYS A 51 -48.24 -9.60 -0.94
N PHE A 52 -47.87 -8.51 -1.62
CA PHE A 52 -48.75 -7.38 -1.95
C PHE A 52 -48.29 -6.81 -3.31
N ILE A 53 -48.89 -7.25 -4.42
CA ILE A 53 -49.83 -6.49 -5.30
C ILE A 53 -49.16 -5.22 -5.89
N LEU A 54 -48.62 -5.25 -7.10
CA LEU A 54 -49.29 -5.07 -8.41
C LEU A 54 -50.11 -3.76 -8.52
N GLY A 55 -49.58 -2.75 -9.23
CA GLY A 55 -50.33 -1.50 -9.43
C GLY A 55 -49.76 -0.53 -10.47
N LYS A 56 -50.31 -0.63 -11.69
CA LYS A 56 -50.56 0.44 -12.69
C LYS A 56 -49.42 0.98 -13.56
N MET A 57 -49.44 0.49 -14.81
CA MET A 57 -49.22 1.28 -16.01
C MET A 57 -50.19 2.48 -16.07
N ILE A 58 -49.68 3.67 -16.42
CA ILE A 58 -50.44 4.71 -17.13
C ILE A 58 -49.51 5.33 -18.19
N ASN A 59 -49.86 5.04 -19.45
CA ASN A 59 -49.51 5.82 -20.62
C ASN A 59 -50.14 7.22 -20.52
N LEU A 60 -49.44 8.28 -20.92
CA LEU A 60 -50.05 9.38 -21.69
C LEU A 60 -48.99 10.32 -22.27
N ARG A 61 -48.87 10.26 -23.61
CA ARG A 61 -48.39 11.32 -24.50
C ARG A 61 -49.15 12.63 -24.24
N TRP A 62 -48.51 13.76 -24.53
CA TRP A 62 -49.01 15.00 -25.16
C TRP A 62 -47.77 15.92 -25.24
N GLY A 63 -47.34 16.50 -26.37
CA GLY A 63 -48.07 17.34 -27.32
C GLY A 63 -47.38 18.72 -27.32
N ARG A 64 -46.43 18.94 -28.22
CA ARG A 64 -46.45 19.96 -29.29
C ARG A 64 -46.37 21.45 -28.89
N LEU A 65 -45.36 22.08 -29.49
CA LEU A 65 -45.31 23.41 -30.12
C LEU A 65 -45.62 24.69 -29.31
N HIS A 66 -44.65 25.62 -29.40
CA HIS A 66 -44.73 27.03 -29.86
C HIS A 66 -43.78 27.88 -29.02
N ALA A 67 -42.64 28.29 -29.60
CA ALA A 67 -42.46 29.57 -30.27
C ALA A 67 -42.29 30.73 -29.28
N ALA A 68 -41.05 31.22 -29.15
CA ALA A 68 -40.79 32.64 -28.98
C ALA A 68 -39.33 32.93 -29.31
N ARG A 69 -39.13 33.55 -30.48
CA ARG A 69 -37.96 34.36 -30.79
C ARG A 69 -37.89 35.50 -29.77
N ALA A 70 -36.74 35.65 -29.12
CA ALA A 70 -36.28 36.95 -28.63
C ALA A 70 -34.75 36.97 -28.75
N PHE A 71 -34.28 37.45 -29.91
CA PHE A 71 -32.94 37.96 -30.07
C PHE A 71 -32.81 39.19 -29.16
N LEU A 72 -32.11 39.04 -28.04
CA LEU A 72 -31.55 40.19 -27.32
C LEU A 72 -30.04 40.00 -27.25
N ALA A 73 -29.37 40.57 -28.25
CA ALA A 73 -27.94 40.76 -28.25
C ALA A 73 -27.60 41.87 -27.25
N LEU A 74 -27.41 41.50 -25.98
CA LEU A 74 -26.59 42.30 -25.06
C LEU A 74 -25.18 41.73 -25.10
N GLY A 75 -24.28 42.48 -25.73
CA GLY A 75 -22.84 42.29 -25.66
C GLY A 75 -22.36 42.50 -24.22
N ILE A 76 -22.48 41.47 -23.40
CA ILE A 76 -21.62 41.32 -22.25
C ILE A 76 -20.28 40.91 -22.84
N ALA A 77 -19.34 41.85 -22.89
CA ALA A 77 -17.94 41.53 -23.01
C ALA A 77 -17.58 40.68 -21.78
N SER A 78 -17.83 39.37 -21.89
CA SER A 78 -17.33 38.38 -20.97
C SER A 78 -15.82 38.45 -21.10
N GLY A 79 -15.20 39.27 -20.26
CA GLY A 79 -13.82 39.06 -19.88
C GLY A 79 -13.79 37.64 -19.33
N PHE A 80 -13.43 36.70 -20.19
CA PHE A 80 -12.97 35.39 -19.76
C PHE A 80 -11.74 35.72 -18.93
N ALA A 81 -11.95 35.93 -17.63
CA ALA A 81 -10.93 35.62 -16.66
C ALA A 81 -10.61 34.16 -16.97
N THR A 82 -9.53 33.95 -17.71
CA THR A 82 -8.87 32.68 -17.79
C THR A 82 -8.67 32.32 -16.33
N ALA A 83 -9.53 31.44 -15.80
CA ALA A 83 -9.30 30.82 -14.52
C ALA A 83 -7.88 30.30 -14.65
N GLY A 84 -6.95 30.98 -13.98
CA GLY A 84 -5.55 30.64 -14.05
C GLY A 84 -5.54 29.17 -13.73
N GLN A 85 -5.22 28.35 -14.74
CA GLN A 85 -4.90 26.97 -14.47
C GLN A 85 -3.82 27.12 -13.43
N ALA A 86 -4.12 26.74 -12.18
CA ALA A 86 -3.11 26.55 -11.17
C ALA A 86 -2.19 25.58 -11.86
N SER A 87 -1.13 26.12 -12.44
CA SER A 87 -0.17 25.33 -13.15
C SER A 87 0.32 24.43 -12.05
N ASP A 88 0.05 23.13 -12.20
CA ASP A 88 0.71 22.06 -11.46
C ASP A 88 2.21 22.07 -11.87
N THR A 89 2.82 23.25 -11.86
CA THR A 89 4.24 23.48 -11.89
C THR A 89 4.75 22.88 -10.61
N LEU A 90 5.27 21.68 -10.77
CA LEU A 90 5.89 20.85 -9.76
C LEU A 90 6.97 21.71 -9.11
N SER A 91 6.69 22.19 -7.90
CA SER A 91 7.61 23.08 -7.19
C SER A 91 8.79 22.27 -6.64
N PRO A 92 9.96 22.87 -6.43
CA PRO A 92 11.05 22.25 -5.67
C PRO A 92 10.59 21.64 -4.33
N ALA A 93 9.67 22.30 -3.63
CA ALA A 93 9.09 21.78 -2.40
C ALA A 93 8.42 20.41 -2.60
N LEU A 94 7.79 20.17 -3.76
CA LEU A 94 7.18 18.89 -4.08
C LEU A 94 8.22 17.76 -4.25
N LEU A 95 9.40 18.05 -4.80
CA LEU A 95 10.47 17.04 -4.89
C LEU A 95 10.97 16.64 -3.51
N GLN A 96 11.21 17.62 -2.63
CA GLN A 96 11.67 17.32 -1.27
C GLN A 96 10.64 16.51 -0.49
N ASP A 97 9.36 16.88 -0.58
CA ASP A 97 8.27 16.14 0.06
C ASP A 97 8.12 14.73 -0.52
N ALA A 98 8.24 14.57 -1.84
CA ALA A 98 8.18 13.27 -2.50
C ALA A 98 9.36 12.37 -2.13
N ALA A 99 10.58 12.92 -2.09
CA ALA A 99 11.78 12.20 -1.68
C ALA A 99 11.71 11.78 -0.21
N GLN A 100 11.21 12.66 0.66
CA GLN A 100 10.98 12.33 2.07
C GLN A 100 9.92 11.24 2.22
N ALA A 101 8.80 11.35 1.51
CA ALA A 101 7.74 10.34 1.51
C ALA A 101 8.25 8.97 1.05
N PHE A 102 9.08 8.94 0.01
CA PHE A 102 9.71 7.72 -0.49
C PHE A 102 10.65 7.11 0.55
N ASP A 103 11.55 7.90 1.13
CA ASP A 103 12.48 7.42 2.15
C ASP A 103 11.75 6.85 3.37
N ASP A 104 10.73 7.56 3.86
CA ASP A 104 9.97 7.15 5.05
C ASP A 104 9.16 5.88 4.83
N SER A 105 8.71 5.63 3.60
CA SER A 105 7.82 4.51 3.30
C SER A 105 8.54 3.30 2.70
N ALA A 106 9.56 3.50 1.85
CA ALA A 106 10.26 2.42 1.15
C ALA A 106 11.60 2.03 1.81
N LEU A 107 12.28 2.98 2.46
CA LEU A 107 13.63 2.77 3.03
C LEU A 107 13.64 2.68 4.55
N ARG A 108 12.46 2.53 5.15
CA ARG A 108 12.27 2.29 6.59
C ARG A 108 11.31 1.14 6.85
N VAL A 109 11.42 0.57 8.04
CA VAL A 109 10.45 -0.35 8.64
C VAL A 109 9.99 0.19 9.98
N ASN A 110 8.72 -0.07 10.32
CA ASN A 110 8.13 0.38 11.58
C ASN A 110 8.33 1.88 11.84
N ASP A 111 8.20 2.72 10.80
CA ASP A 111 8.28 4.18 10.85
C ASP A 111 9.62 4.77 11.32
N ALA A 112 10.67 3.95 11.50
CA ALA A 112 11.92 4.44 12.07
C ALA A 112 13.18 3.76 11.55
N GLN A 113 13.21 2.42 11.52
CA GLN A 113 14.45 1.69 11.31
C GLN A 113 14.80 1.68 9.82
N PRO A 114 16.01 2.12 9.42
CA PRO A 114 16.44 2.03 8.02
C PRO A 114 16.40 0.59 7.53
N ALA A 115 15.94 0.39 6.31
CA ALA A 115 15.80 -0.93 5.72
C ALA A 115 16.20 -0.93 4.24
N ASP A 116 16.82 -2.01 3.80
CA ASP A 116 17.16 -2.22 2.40
C ASP A 116 15.89 -2.19 1.54
N LEU A 117 16.04 -1.66 0.32
CA LEU A 117 14.97 -1.59 -0.67
C LEU A 117 14.47 -3.00 -1.02
N VAL A 118 13.15 -3.20 -0.94
CA VAL A 118 12.50 -4.46 -1.34
C VAL A 118 11.53 -4.23 -2.48
N ARG A 119 11.49 -5.13 -3.46
CA ARG A 119 10.50 -5.08 -4.55
C ARG A 119 10.31 -6.44 -5.22
N TRP A 120 9.24 -6.57 -6.00
CA TRP A 120 9.04 -7.72 -6.88
C TRP A 120 10.07 -7.71 -8.02
N THR A 121 10.64 -8.87 -8.32
CA THR A 121 11.54 -9.07 -9.49
C THR A 121 11.01 -10.11 -10.47
N GLY A 122 9.85 -10.71 -10.17
CA GLY A 122 9.22 -11.74 -10.98
C GLY A 122 7.71 -11.52 -11.03
N PRO A 123 6.97 -12.40 -11.74
CA PRO A 123 5.52 -12.29 -11.85
C PRO A 123 4.84 -12.52 -10.50
N ILE A 124 3.68 -11.88 -10.36
CA ILE A 124 2.76 -12.06 -9.23
C ILE A 124 1.70 -13.09 -9.63
N PHE A 125 1.56 -14.13 -8.82
CA PHE A 125 0.46 -15.10 -8.88
C PHE A 125 -0.51 -14.79 -7.73
N LEU A 126 -1.54 -14.02 -8.06
CA LEU A 126 -2.54 -13.49 -7.13
C LEU A 126 -3.62 -14.52 -6.83
N ALA A 127 -3.75 -14.89 -5.57
CA ALA A 127 -4.90 -15.57 -5.01
C ALA A 127 -5.69 -14.63 -4.07
N ILE A 128 -7.01 -14.78 -4.05
CA ILE A 128 -7.90 -14.15 -3.06
C ILE A 128 -8.68 -15.33 -2.48
N ALA A 129 -8.53 -15.57 -1.18
CA ALA A 129 -9.19 -16.65 -0.49
C ALA A 129 -10.70 -16.40 -0.42
N ASP A 130 -11.48 -17.45 -0.60
CA ASP A 130 -12.91 -17.43 -0.38
C ASP A 130 -13.17 -17.60 1.13
N GLY A 131 -13.72 -16.57 1.76
CA GLY A 131 -14.07 -16.56 3.18
C GLY A 131 -14.68 -15.23 3.59
N ASP A 132 -15.55 -15.25 4.60
CA ASP A 132 -16.15 -14.06 5.23
C ASP A 132 -16.76 -13.02 4.28
N GLY A 133 -17.20 -13.42 3.08
CA GLY A 133 -17.76 -12.51 2.07
C GLY A 133 -16.71 -11.75 1.23
N LEU A 134 -15.42 -12.07 1.37
CA LEU A 134 -14.34 -11.44 0.60
C LEU A 134 -14.47 -11.69 -0.91
N HIS A 135 -15.08 -12.82 -1.30
CA HIS A 135 -15.39 -13.14 -2.69
C HIS A 135 -16.19 -12.04 -3.40
N ALA A 136 -17.15 -11.41 -2.70
CA ALA A 136 -17.96 -10.31 -3.25
C ALA A 136 -17.13 -9.04 -3.54
N ARG A 137 -15.89 -8.97 -3.02
CA ARG A 137 -14.92 -7.88 -3.21
C ARG A 137 -13.74 -8.26 -4.09
N ALA A 138 -13.73 -9.48 -4.64
CA ALA A 138 -12.59 -9.99 -5.39
C ALA A 138 -12.21 -9.10 -6.58
N ALA A 139 -13.20 -8.57 -7.31
CA ALA A 139 -12.96 -7.67 -8.44
C ALA A 139 -12.30 -6.34 -8.03
N GLU A 140 -12.70 -5.76 -6.89
CA GLU A 140 -12.13 -4.52 -6.35
C GLU A 140 -10.68 -4.74 -5.89
N ILE A 141 -10.43 -5.84 -5.20
CA ILE A 141 -9.09 -6.24 -4.74
C ILE A 141 -8.17 -6.50 -5.94
N GLU A 142 -8.63 -7.28 -6.92
CA GLU A 142 -7.87 -7.58 -8.13
C GLU A 142 -7.58 -6.30 -8.93
N ALA A 143 -8.54 -5.38 -9.03
CA ALA A 143 -8.33 -4.10 -9.70
C ALA A 143 -7.24 -3.26 -9.01
N SER A 144 -7.20 -3.22 -7.68
CA SER A 144 -6.14 -2.53 -6.93
C SER A 144 -4.77 -3.15 -7.22
N VAL A 145 -4.62 -4.47 -7.07
CA VAL A 145 -3.35 -5.18 -7.35
C VAL A 145 -2.89 -4.96 -8.78
N ARG A 146 -3.79 -5.10 -9.77
CA ARG A 146 -3.45 -4.88 -11.19
C ARG A 146 -3.09 -3.44 -11.50
N THR A 147 -3.70 -2.48 -10.82
CA THR A 147 -3.37 -1.06 -10.99
C THR A 147 -1.94 -0.79 -10.55
N LEU A 148 -1.55 -1.19 -9.33
CA LEU A 148 -0.18 -1.02 -8.86
C LEU A 148 0.82 -1.82 -9.71
N ALA A 149 0.45 -3.05 -10.09
CA ALA A 149 1.30 -3.89 -10.94
C ALA A 149 1.54 -3.28 -12.32
N SER A 150 0.54 -2.64 -12.92
CA SER A 150 0.67 -1.93 -14.19
C SER A 150 1.67 -0.77 -14.08
N ILE A 151 1.57 0.03 -13.02
CA ILE A 151 2.51 1.14 -12.74
C ILE A 151 3.93 0.59 -12.53
N ALA A 152 4.05 -0.49 -11.76
CA ALA A 152 5.31 -1.17 -11.46
C ALA A 152 5.87 -2.01 -12.63
N ARG A 153 5.09 -2.18 -13.71
CA ARG A 153 5.40 -3.08 -14.84
C ARG A 153 5.67 -4.52 -14.41
N VAL A 154 4.95 -5.00 -13.40
CA VAL A 154 5.03 -6.37 -12.88
C VAL A 154 3.86 -7.19 -13.45
N PRO A 155 4.09 -8.34 -14.11
CA PRO A 155 3.00 -9.19 -14.60
C PRO A 155 2.17 -9.76 -13.44
N VAL A 156 0.84 -9.81 -13.59
CA VAL A 156 -0.08 -10.42 -12.61
C VAL A 156 -0.95 -11.47 -13.28
N SER A 157 -0.96 -12.68 -12.74
CA SER A 157 -1.89 -13.75 -13.09
C SER A 157 -2.74 -14.14 -11.89
N ARG A 158 -4.06 -14.26 -12.11
CA ARG A 158 -4.99 -14.79 -11.12
C ARG A 158 -4.79 -16.31 -11.03
N VAL A 159 -4.69 -16.85 -9.81
CA VAL A 159 -4.58 -18.29 -9.56
C VAL A 159 -5.54 -18.72 -8.44
N ALA A 160 -5.76 -20.02 -8.30
CA ALA A 160 -6.55 -20.58 -7.20
C ALA A 160 -5.82 -20.40 -5.86
N ALA A 161 -6.56 -20.43 -4.75
CA ALA A 161 -5.98 -20.21 -3.42
C ALA A 161 -4.99 -21.30 -3.01
N ASP A 162 -5.13 -22.51 -3.53
CA ASP A 162 -4.28 -23.68 -3.30
C ASP A 162 -3.20 -23.88 -4.39
N ASP A 163 -3.11 -22.98 -5.38
CA ASP A 163 -2.09 -23.08 -6.44
C ASP A 163 -0.67 -22.95 -5.83
N PRO A 164 0.24 -23.91 -6.08
CA PRO A 164 1.57 -23.91 -5.48
C PRO A 164 2.45 -22.75 -5.97
N ARG A 165 2.10 -22.08 -7.07
CA ARG A 165 2.82 -20.91 -7.59
C ARG A 165 2.42 -19.61 -6.89
N ARG A 166 1.34 -19.61 -6.11
CA ARG A 166 0.84 -18.43 -5.40
C ARG A 166 1.95 -17.79 -4.58
N ASN A 167 2.22 -16.52 -4.88
CA ASN A 167 3.13 -15.69 -4.09
C ASN A 167 2.44 -14.42 -3.57
N PHE A 168 1.20 -14.14 -3.95
CA PHE A 168 0.44 -13.01 -3.43
C PHE A 168 -0.94 -13.50 -3.00
N LEU A 169 -1.21 -13.47 -1.70
CA LEU A 169 -2.48 -13.93 -1.12
C LEU A 169 -3.23 -12.77 -0.50
N VAL A 170 -4.50 -12.62 -0.82
CA VAL A 170 -5.42 -11.77 -0.07
C VAL A 170 -6.42 -12.66 0.66
N ARG A 171 -6.61 -12.45 1.95
CA ARG A 171 -7.52 -13.26 2.77
C ARG A 171 -8.28 -12.42 3.80
N PRO A 172 -9.39 -12.94 4.35
CA PRO A 172 -10.05 -12.28 5.46
C PRO A 172 -9.11 -12.15 6.66
N ALA A 173 -9.17 -11.02 7.35
CA ALA A 173 -8.53 -10.88 8.65
C ALA A 173 -9.28 -11.74 9.68
N ALA A 174 -8.54 -12.39 10.58
CA ALA A 174 -9.16 -13.12 11.68
C ALA A 174 -10.02 -12.16 12.53
N THR A 175 -11.29 -12.50 12.71
CA THR A 175 -12.26 -11.71 13.47
C THR A 175 -11.79 -11.56 14.91
N GLY A 176 -11.31 -10.36 15.26
CA GLY A 176 -10.73 -10.08 16.59
C GLY A 176 -9.50 -9.17 16.58
N GLY A 177 -8.90 -8.93 15.41
CA GLY A 177 -7.83 -7.94 15.27
C GLY A 177 -8.32 -6.50 15.45
N ARG A 178 -7.53 -5.66 16.14
CA ARG A 178 -7.77 -4.20 16.23
C ARG A 178 -7.44 -3.46 14.92
N ALA A 179 -6.60 -4.05 14.07
CA ALA A 179 -6.25 -3.47 12.78
C ALA A 179 -7.29 -3.89 11.73
N ALA A 180 -7.82 -2.92 10.99
CA ALA A 180 -8.79 -3.20 9.92
C ALA A 180 -8.14 -3.97 8.78
N CYS A 181 -6.90 -3.67 8.41
CA CYS A 181 -6.20 -4.38 7.35
C CYS A 181 -4.71 -4.47 7.71
N ARG A 182 -4.01 -5.42 7.08
CA ARG A 182 -2.59 -5.64 7.30
C ARG A 182 -1.93 -6.30 6.10
N ALA A 183 -0.76 -5.84 5.72
CA ALA A 183 0.14 -6.54 4.83
C ALA A 183 1.29 -7.21 5.60
N ALA A 184 1.70 -8.39 5.11
CA ALA A 184 2.93 -9.05 5.50
C ALA A 184 3.72 -9.37 4.23
N VAL A 185 5.03 -9.09 4.23
CA VAL A 185 5.90 -9.28 3.07
C VAL A 185 7.09 -10.12 3.48
N ALA A 186 7.29 -11.26 2.82
CA ALA A 186 8.49 -12.06 2.92
C ALA A 186 9.45 -11.69 1.78
N SER A 187 10.70 -11.38 2.10
CA SER A 187 11.71 -11.03 1.12
C SER A 187 13.05 -11.65 1.44
N GLN A 188 13.85 -11.88 0.40
CA GLN A 188 15.21 -12.39 0.52
C GLN A 188 16.13 -11.57 -0.39
N ALA A 189 17.21 -11.02 0.16
CA ALA A 189 18.14 -10.14 -0.56
C ALA A 189 17.41 -9.03 -1.34
N GLY A 190 16.41 -8.41 -0.71
CA GLY A 190 15.58 -7.34 -1.26
C GLY A 190 14.62 -7.75 -2.39
N ARG A 191 14.50 -9.04 -2.69
CA ARG A 191 13.51 -9.57 -3.63
C ARG A 191 12.31 -10.06 -2.84
N ILE A 192 11.12 -9.57 -3.16
CA ILE A 192 9.88 -10.08 -2.56
C ILE A 192 9.66 -11.50 -3.06
N ALA A 193 9.53 -12.44 -2.11
CA ALA A 193 9.24 -13.85 -2.37
C ALA A 193 7.74 -14.13 -2.22
N SER A 194 7.10 -13.53 -1.22
CA SER A 194 5.65 -13.58 -1.06
C SER A 194 5.09 -12.35 -0.35
N ALA A 195 3.80 -12.08 -0.55
CA ALA A 195 3.04 -11.10 0.22
C ALA A 195 1.66 -11.66 0.61
N GLU A 196 1.22 -11.33 1.82
CA GLU A 196 -0.13 -11.58 2.29
C GLU A 196 -0.81 -10.27 2.67
N VAL A 197 -2.05 -10.10 2.24
CA VAL A 197 -2.91 -8.98 2.63
C VAL A 197 -4.14 -9.52 3.35
N GLU A 198 -4.29 -9.12 4.61
CA GLU A 198 -5.46 -9.40 5.42
C GLU A 198 -6.44 -8.23 5.38
N ILE A 199 -7.72 -8.53 5.13
CA ILE A 199 -8.78 -7.53 5.00
C ILE A 199 -9.91 -7.82 6.01
N TYR A 200 -10.22 -6.86 6.87
CA TYR A 200 -11.40 -6.90 7.73
C TYR A 200 -12.57 -6.16 7.08
N LEU A 201 -13.59 -6.90 6.64
CA LEU A 201 -14.77 -6.33 5.98
C LEU A 201 -15.72 -5.60 6.94
N GLY A 202 -15.64 -5.87 8.25
CA GLY A 202 -16.46 -5.22 9.27
C GLY A 202 -15.91 -3.90 9.80
N GLY A 203 -14.83 -3.38 9.19
CA GLY A 203 -14.14 -2.19 9.67
C GLY A 203 -14.94 -0.90 9.50
N ARG A 204 -14.63 0.11 10.34
CA ARG A 204 -15.10 1.48 10.11
C ARG A 204 -14.16 2.15 9.12
N GLY A 205 -14.69 2.65 8.00
CA GLY A 205 -13.92 3.39 6.99
C GLY A 205 -14.14 2.87 5.57
N SER A 206 -13.37 3.41 4.63
CA SER A 206 -13.39 2.95 3.24
C SER A 206 -12.58 1.67 3.10
N LEU A 207 -13.25 0.58 2.73
CA LEU A 207 -12.60 -0.69 2.39
C LEU A 207 -11.58 -0.51 1.26
N THR A 208 -11.96 0.24 0.22
CA THR A 208 -11.09 0.58 -0.92
C THR A 208 -9.80 1.24 -0.48
N ARG A 209 -9.88 2.19 0.48
CA ARG A 209 -8.69 2.83 1.07
C ARG A 209 -7.78 1.80 1.71
N CYS A 210 -8.34 0.90 2.53
CA CYS A 210 -7.56 -0.13 3.18
C CYS A 210 -6.88 -1.05 2.15
N ILE A 211 -7.61 -1.48 1.11
CA ILE A 211 -7.08 -2.34 0.06
C ILE A 211 -5.89 -1.65 -0.61
N ASN A 212 -6.06 -0.41 -1.06
CA ASN A 212 -4.99 0.35 -1.72
C ASN A 212 -3.78 0.55 -0.80
N HIS A 213 -4.00 0.81 0.49
CA HIS A 213 -2.95 0.99 1.49
C HIS A 213 -2.13 -0.30 1.70
N GLU A 214 -2.79 -1.42 1.95
CA GLU A 214 -2.08 -2.68 2.18
C GLU A 214 -1.44 -3.23 0.91
N VAL A 215 -2.05 -3.01 -0.25
CA VAL A 215 -1.45 -3.40 -1.53
C VAL A 215 -0.19 -2.58 -1.81
N MET A 216 -0.16 -1.28 -1.50
CA MET A 216 1.08 -0.50 -1.54
C MET A 216 2.18 -1.14 -0.66
N HIS A 217 1.84 -1.60 0.54
CA HIS A 217 2.79 -2.31 1.39
C HIS A 217 3.28 -3.62 0.76
N ALA A 218 2.38 -4.41 0.20
CA ALA A 218 2.68 -5.64 -0.52
C ALA A 218 3.56 -5.45 -1.77
N PHE A 219 3.70 -4.21 -2.27
CA PHE A 219 4.58 -3.85 -3.39
C PHE A 219 5.99 -3.41 -2.97
N GLY A 220 6.24 -3.25 -1.68
CA GLY A 220 7.59 -3.00 -1.13
C GLY A 220 7.73 -1.75 -0.27
N PHE A 221 6.66 -1.00 -0.03
CA PHE A 221 6.67 0.09 0.94
C PHE A 221 6.48 -0.50 2.34
N ARG A 222 7.52 -0.54 3.18
CA ARG A 222 7.49 -1.27 4.45
C ARG A 222 7.14 -0.39 5.67
N SER A 223 6.77 0.86 5.40
CA SER A 223 6.52 1.89 6.39
C SER A 223 5.57 2.95 5.80
N HIS A 224 5.12 3.90 6.61
CA HIS A 224 4.18 4.94 6.17
C HIS A 224 4.88 6.18 5.61
N ALA A 225 4.27 6.82 4.61
CA ALA A 225 4.70 8.14 4.13
C ALA A 225 4.10 9.24 5.03
N HIS A 226 4.81 9.59 6.11
CA HIS A 226 4.30 10.56 7.08
C HIS A 226 4.09 11.95 6.46
N ALA A 227 2.94 12.57 6.75
CA ALA A 227 2.57 13.93 6.32
C ALA A 227 2.52 14.19 4.80
N ALA A 228 2.72 13.16 3.97
CA ALA A 228 2.58 13.24 2.52
C ALA A 228 1.11 13.12 2.07
N LEU A 229 0.78 13.65 0.88
CA LEU A 229 -0.48 13.39 0.19
C LEU A 229 -0.44 11.99 -0.45
N SER A 230 -0.50 10.97 0.38
CA SER A 230 -0.33 9.56 -0.01
C SER A 230 -1.36 8.68 0.69
N ILE A 231 -1.78 7.61 0.01
CA ILE A 231 -2.59 6.55 0.62
C ILE A 231 -1.91 5.92 1.84
N LEU A 232 -0.58 5.92 1.89
CA LEU A 232 0.23 5.42 3.00
C LEU A 232 0.25 6.35 4.22
N SER A 233 -0.29 7.56 4.12
CA SER A 233 -0.31 8.52 5.23
C SER A 233 -1.50 8.28 6.17
N TYR A 234 -1.23 8.14 7.46
CA TYR A 234 -2.29 8.09 8.48
C TYR A 234 -3.06 9.42 8.62
N LYS A 235 -2.46 10.55 8.21
CA LYS A 235 -3.11 11.87 8.24
C LYS A 235 -4.09 12.06 7.09
N GLN A 236 -3.95 11.29 6.01
CA GLN A 236 -4.81 11.35 4.82
C GLN A 236 -5.88 10.25 4.87
N SER A 237 -6.66 10.21 5.96
CA SER A 237 -7.69 9.19 6.18
C SER A 237 -8.85 9.25 5.17
N ARG A 238 -9.01 10.39 4.47
CA ARG A 238 -10.00 10.61 3.42
C ARG A 238 -9.50 10.27 2.01
N GLN A 239 -8.20 10.04 1.83
CA GLN A 239 -7.63 9.60 0.55
C GLN A 239 -8.05 8.15 0.34
N ILE A 240 -8.90 7.89 -0.66
CA ILE A 240 -9.40 6.54 -0.97
C ILE A 240 -8.60 5.91 -2.11
N ASP A 241 -8.29 6.71 -3.13
CA ASP A 241 -7.55 6.29 -4.32
C ASP A 241 -6.07 6.61 -4.23
N LEU A 242 -5.26 6.05 -5.14
CA LEU A 242 -3.86 6.41 -5.30
C LEU A 242 -3.74 7.88 -5.72
N SER A 243 -2.96 8.67 -4.98
CA SER A 243 -2.62 10.03 -5.36
C SER A 243 -1.61 10.05 -6.52
N ALA A 244 -1.35 11.24 -7.09
CA ALA A 244 -0.26 11.42 -8.05
C ALA A 244 1.11 11.06 -7.42
N LEU A 245 1.29 11.37 -6.12
CA LEU A 245 2.48 11.01 -5.37
C LEU A 245 2.63 9.49 -5.21
N ASP A 246 1.55 8.77 -4.92
CA ASP A 246 1.60 7.30 -4.80
C ASP A 246 2.07 6.65 -6.11
N ARG A 247 1.57 7.15 -7.24
CA ARG A 247 1.96 6.69 -8.58
C ARG A 247 3.44 6.92 -8.83
N VAL A 248 3.94 8.15 -8.63
CA VAL A 248 5.36 8.46 -8.88
C VAL A 248 6.29 7.71 -7.93
N MET A 249 5.88 7.46 -6.69
CA MET A 249 6.64 6.63 -5.74
C MET A 249 6.75 5.18 -6.22
N ILE A 250 5.66 4.56 -6.68
CA ILE A 250 5.68 3.19 -7.23
C ILE A 250 6.58 3.13 -8.45
N GLU A 251 6.44 4.05 -9.39
CA GLU A 251 7.30 4.08 -10.58
C GLU A 251 8.77 4.29 -10.21
N THR A 252 9.05 5.04 -9.15
CA THR A 252 10.40 5.24 -8.63
C THR A 252 10.93 3.94 -8.06
N LEU A 253 10.19 3.26 -7.17
CA LEU A 253 10.61 1.99 -6.55
C LEU A 253 10.96 0.91 -7.62
N TYR A 254 10.26 0.93 -8.75
CA TYR A 254 10.44 0.01 -9.86
C TYR A 254 11.33 0.55 -11.00
N ASP A 255 11.98 1.71 -10.83
CA ASP A 255 12.97 2.20 -11.77
C ASP A 255 14.18 1.22 -11.84
N PRO A 256 14.72 0.90 -13.02
CA PRO A 256 15.83 -0.02 -13.16
C PRO A 256 17.10 0.36 -12.38
N ARG A 257 17.30 1.67 -12.10
CA ARG A 257 18.45 2.16 -11.34
C ARG A 257 18.40 1.75 -9.87
N LEU A 258 17.21 1.67 -9.28
CA LEU A 258 17.02 1.17 -7.92
C LEU A 258 17.05 -0.36 -7.97
N ARG A 259 17.97 -1.00 -7.25
CA ARG A 259 18.16 -2.47 -7.28
C ARG A 259 17.57 -3.11 -6.02
N PRO A 260 17.00 -4.33 -6.11
CA PRO A 260 16.59 -5.05 -4.91
C PRO A 260 17.79 -5.23 -3.96
N GLY A 261 17.59 -4.92 -2.69
CA GLY A 261 18.61 -5.03 -1.64
C GLY A 261 19.55 -3.81 -1.54
N MET A 262 19.31 -2.76 -2.34
CA MET A 262 20.04 -1.52 -2.25
C MET A 262 19.89 -0.91 -0.85
N LYS A 263 21.01 -0.52 -0.24
CA LYS A 263 21.03 0.09 1.10
C LYS A 263 20.40 1.49 1.06
N PRO A 264 19.78 1.98 2.15
CA PRO A 264 19.20 3.32 2.20
C PRO A 264 20.14 4.44 1.73
N ALA A 265 21.42 4.38 2.11
CA ALA A 265 22.43 5.39 1.72
C ALA A 265 22.69 5.45 0.20
N GLU A 266 22.52 4.33 -0.53
CA GLU A 266 22.63 4.28 -1.99
C GLU A 266 21.27 4.57 -2.66
N ALA A 267 20.18 4.08 -2.05
CA ALA A 267 18.84 4.16 -2.61
C ALA A 267 18.25 5.56 -2.54
N ALA A 268 18.39 6.29 -1.43
CA ALA A 268 17.81 7.61 -1.24
C ALA A 268 18.23 8.64 -2.30
N PRO A 269 19.54 8.87 -2.58
CA PRO A 269 19.94 9.82 -3.62
C PRO A 269 19.51 9.37 -5.02
N THR A 270 19.59 8.06 -5.30
CA THR A 270 19.13 7.47 -6.56
C THR A 270 17.62 7.71 -6.77
N ALA A 271 16.81 7.45 -5.74
CA ALA A 271 15.36 7.66 -5.76
C ALA A 271 15.00 9.13 -5.95
N CYS A 272 15.71 10.04 -5.28
CA CYS A 272 15.50 11.48 -5.45
C CYS A 272 15.75 11.93 -6.90
N ALA A 273 16.82 11.45 -7.54
CA ALA A 273 17.09 11.76 -8.95
C ALA A 273 15.98 11.24 -9.88
N VAL A 274 15.53 10.01 -9.66
CA VAL A 274 14.41 9.40 -10.42
C VAL A 274 13.12 10.20 -10.23
N LEU A 275 12.80 10.59 -8.99
CA LEU A 275 11.63 11.41 -8.67
C LEU A 275 11.71 12.76 -9.38
N ALA A 276 12.86 13.43 -9.38
CA ALA A 276 13.05 14.71 -10.05
C ALA A 276 12.76 14.60 -11.56
N GLU A 277 13.26 13.56 -12.22
CA GLU A 277 12.99 13.31 -13.64
C GLU A 277 11.50 13.07 -13.91
N LYS A 278 10.83 12.27 -13.08
CA LYS A 278 9.39 12.00 -13.20
C LYS A 278 8.53 13.23 -12.91
N LEU A 279 9.05 14.13 -12.07
CA LEU A 279 8.45 15.43 -11.80
C LEU A 279 8.89 16.50 -12.82
N GLY A 280 9.54 16.13 -13.92
CA GLY A 280 9.91 17.07 -14.98
C GLY A 280 10.92 18.14 -14.57
N LEU A 281 11.66 17.94 -13.47
CA LEU A 281 12.67 18.88 -13.00
C LEU A 281 13.98 18.70 -13.79
N GLY A 282 14.65 19.81 -14.07
CA GLY A 282 15.93 19.80 -14.76
C GLY A 282 17.06 19.21 -13.89
N ALA A 283 18.07 18.62 -14.51
CA ALA A 283 19.19 17.98 -13.82
C ALA A 283 19.92 18.92 -12.82
N ARG A 284 19.98 20.23 -13.10
CA ARG A 284 20.56 21.23 -12.19
C ARG A 284 19.74 21.35 -10.90
N ASP A 285 18.42 21.49 -11.02
CA ASP A 285 17.53 21.64 -9.87
C ASP A 285 17.44 20.35 -9.05
N ALA A 286 17.48 19.20 -9.73
CA ALA A 286 17.58 17.89 -9.12
C ALA A 286 18.89 17.75 -8.32
N GLY A 287 20.03 18.11 -8.91
CA GLY A 287 21.34 18.02 -8.25
C GLY A 287 21.42 18.89 -6.99
N ALA A 288 20.88 20.10 -7.02
CA ALA A 288 20.85 21.00 -5.87
C ALA A 288 20.02 20.44 -4.70
N GLN A 289 18.90 19.78 -5.00
CA GLN A 289 17.99 19.27 -3.96
C GLN A 289 18.38 17.87 -3.46
N CYS A 290 18.80 16.98 -4.38
CA CYS A 290 19.15 15.61 -4.06
C CYS A 290 20.57 15.45 -3.50
N GLY A 291 21.51 16.32 -3.88
CA GLY A 291 22.92 16.20 -3.45
C GLY A 291 23.14 16.37 -1.95
N SER A 292 22.20 17.00 -1.24
CA SER A 292 22.27 17.13 0.23
C SER A 292 21.96 15.83 0.99
N ARG A 293 21.49 14.78 0.30
CA ARG A 293 21.09 13.51 0.91
C ARG A 293 22.25 12.52 1.08
N ASP A 294 23.39 12.76 0.44
CA ASP A 294 24.55 11.87 0.45
C ASP A 294 25.30 11.86 1.80
N ASP A 295 25.13 12.89 2.63
CA ASP A 295 26.01 13.14 3.78
C ASP A 295 25.70 12.29 5.02
N GLY A 296 24.71 11.38 4.99
CA GLY A 296 24.30 10.57 6.15
C GLY A 296 23.79 11.35 7.37
N GLY A 297 23.91 12.68 7.38
CA GLY A 297 23.57 13.58 8.48
C GLY A 297 22.07 13.68 8.74
N GLN A 298 21.23 13.49 7.72
CA GLN A 298 19.78 13.53 7.89
C GLN A 298 19.24 12.26 8.58
N LEU A 299 19.89 11.11 8.41
CA LEU A 299 19.55 9.87 9.11
C LEU A 299 19.86 9.94 10.62
N ALA A 300 20.90 10.70 11.02
CA ALA A 300 21.30 10.83 12.42
C ALA A 300 20.44 11.83 13.23
N LEU A 301 19.85 12.85 12.58
CA LEU A 301 19.12 13.92 13.27
C LEU A 301 17.73 13.52 13.78
N PHE A 302 17.09 12.50 13.20
CA PHE A 302 15.76 12.06 13.63
C PHE A 302 15.77 10.97 14.72
N GLY A 303 16.93 10.38 15.03
CA GLY A 303 17.08 9.41 16.12
C GLY A 303 17.11 10.01 17.53
N ARG A 304 17.07 11.35 17.69
CA ARG A 304 17.25 12.03 19.00
C ARG A 304 16.17 13.04 19.38
N ARG A 305 14.92 12.91 18.91
CA ARG A 305 13.81 13.52 19.65
C ARG A 305 13.33 12.54 20.72
N ALA A 306 13.99 12.58 21.86
CA ALA A 306 13.42 12.05 23.09
C ALA A 306 12.01 12.62 23.24
N ARG A 307 11.01 11.76 23.37
CA ARG A 307 9.67 12.21 23.75
C ARG A 307 9.81 12.88 25.13
N PRO A 308 9.33 14.13 25.32
CA PRO A 308 9.19 14.64 26.66
C PRO A 308 8.23 13.70 27.41
N ASN A 309 8.67 13.24 28.59
CA ASN A 309 7.86 12.47 29.53
C ASN A 309 6.65 13.28 30.01
#